data_AF-R7Z8T9-F1
#
_entry.id   AF-R7Z8T9-F1
#
_cell.length_a   1.000
_cell.length_b   1.000
_cell.length_c   1.000
_cell.angle_alpha   90.00
_cell.angle_beta   90.00
_cell.angle_gamma   90.00
#
_symmetry.space_group_name_H-M   'P 1'
#
loop_
_entity.id
_entity.type
_entity.pdbx_description
1 polymer ?
#
loop_
_entity_poly.entity_id
_entity_poly.type
_entity_poly.pdbx_seq_one_letter_code
_entity_poly.pdbx_strand_id
1 'polypeptide(L)'
;MNQFKEEVLTELQEIKLSAEKKQAIVQKMRGKSKPRSSSQWQYRIVLATFTVFVLTFTYILSLSKDDRTAGSQQAATLQQESDTWSFWTFFDYDVVRGILLFILFIGVTFLVKRLLLKKGYGLPVCIECAETWTHKQARKFYRKNGQIECPYCGKKQYRTKKSVQLAGILNIPIPMMVFMNHFFDNFFLGIGFFFAGVFIYYYQLAPYIFDLQEDDPMNEPLW
;
A
#
# COMPACT_ATOMS: atom_id res chain seq x y z
N MET A 1 -40.20 -21.49 -25.00
CA MET A 1 -39.22 -21.46 -23.87
C MET A 1 -37.84 -22.04 -24.23
N ASN A 2 -37.62 -22.56 -25.44
CA ASN A 2 -36.33 -23.13 -25.86
C ASN A 2 -35.46 -22.17 -26.69
N GLN A 3 -36.06 -21.30 -27.51
CA GLN A 3 -35.29 -20.36 -28.36
C GLN A 3 -34.48 -19.34 -27.55
N PHE A 4 -35.07 -18.73 -26.52
CA PHE A 4 -34.35 -17.79 -25.65
C PHE A 4 -33.17 -18.46 -24.93
N LYS A 5 -33.31 -19.73 -24.54
CA LYS A 5 -32.25 -20.49 -23.89
C LYS A 5 -31.10 -20.77 -24.87
N GLU A 6 -31.43 -21.05 -26.13
CA GLU A 6 -30.44 -21.26 -27.19
C GLU A 6 -29.74 -19.95 -27.58
N GLU A 7 -30.46 -18.84 -27.73
CA GLU A 7 -29.87 -17.51 -27.98
C GLU A 7 -28.92 -17.10 -26.85
N VAL A 8 -29.36 -17.21 -25.60
CA VAL A 8 -28.51 -16.89 -24.44
C VAL A 8 -27.29 -17.80 -24.36
N LEU A 9 -27.41 -19.09 -24.71
CA LEU A 9 -26.26 -20.00 -24.76
C LEU A 9 -25.29 -19.65 -25.91
N THR A 10 -25.81 -19.11 -27.01
CA THR A 10 -25.03 -18.72 -28.19
C THR A 10 -24.28 -17.41 -27.93
N GLU A 11 -24.93 -16.42 -27.31
CA GLU A 11 -24.27 -15.19 -26.84
C GLU A 11 -23.28 -15.47 -25.69
N LEU A 12 -23.62 -16.36 -24.74
CA LEU A 12 -22.65 -16.79 -23.72
C LEU A 12 -21.43 -17.50 -24.32
N GLN A 13 -21.58 -18.15 -25.47
CA GLN A 13 -20.46 -18.74 -26.22
C GLN A 13 -19.60 -17.69 -26.91
N GLU A 14 -20.18 -16.59 -27.41
CA GLU A 14 -19.43 -15.50 -28.01
C GLU A 14 -18.68 -14.65 -26.96
N ILE A 15 -19.32 -14.45 -25.79
CA ILE A 15 -18.75 -13.73 -24.63
C ILE A 15 -17.70 -14.59 -23.92
N LYS A 16 -17.82 -15.93 -23.93
CA LYS A 16 -16.75 -16.84 -23.50
C LYS A 16 -15.60 -16.74 -24.49
N LEU A 17 -14.70 -15.76 -24.27
CA LEU A 17 -13.32 -15.69 -24.76
C LEU A 17 -12.98 -16.89 -25.66
N SER A 18 -13.04 -16.68 -26.98
CA SER A 18 -12.74 -17.71 -28.00
C SER A 18 -11.56 -18.57 -27.55
N ALA A 19 -11.64 -19.88 -27.76
CA ALA A 19 -10.61 -20.83 -27.36
C ALA A 19 -9.20 -20.40 -27.84
N GLU A 20 -9.15 -19.73 -28.98
CA GLU A 20 -7.96 -19.14 -29.57
C GLU A 20 -7.42 -17.95 -28.75
N LYS A 21 -8.30 -17.05 -28.29
CA LYS A 21 -7.92 -15.95 -27.38
C LYS A 21 -7.44 -16.48 -26.03
N LYS A 22 -8.07 -17.53 -25.50
CA LYS A 22 -7.62 -18.19 -24.26
C LYS A 22 -6.22 -18.79 -24.43
N GLN A 23 -5.96 -19.45 -25.56
CA GLN A 23 -4.64 -20.02 -25.86
C GLN A 23 -3.59 -18.94 -26.04
N ALA A 24 -3.91 -17.83 -26.72
CA ALA A 24 -3.01 -16.68 -26.86
C ALA A 24 -2.65 -16.04 -25.50
N ILE A 25 -3.62 -15.92 -24.58
CA ILE A 25 -3.40 -15.43 -23.21
C ILE A 25 -2.48 -16.38 -22.43
N VAL A 26 -2.71 -17.70 -22.51
CA VAL A 26 -1.88 -18.72 -21.85
C VAL A 26 -0.44 -18.71 -22.38
N GLN A 27 -0.25 -18.59 -23.68
CA GLN A 27 1.09 -18.50 -24.28
C GLN A 27 1.84 -17.23 -23.86
N LYS A 28 1.14 -16.08 -23.81
CA LYS A 28 1.72 -14.80 -23.37
C LYS A 28 2.12 -14.81 -21.89
N MET A 29 1.35 -15.51 -21.05
CA MET A 29 1.66 -15.72 -19.63
C MET A 29 2.88 -16.64 -19.44
N ARG A 30 3.01 -17.70 -20.25
CA ARG A 30 4.20 -18.58 -20.25
C ARG A 30 5.47 -17.86 -20.68
N GLY A 31 5.40 -16.89 -21.59
CA GLY A 31 6.56 -16.10 -22.02
C GLY A 31 7.09 -15.12 -20.96
N LYS A 32 6.28 -14.73 -19.97
CA LYS A 32 6.64 -13.73 -18.93
C LYS A 32 7.11 -14.33 -17.61
N SER A 33 7.01 -15.64 -17.40
CA SER A 33 7.45 -16.28 -16.16
C SER A 33 8.97 -16.43 -16.12
N LYS A 34 9.69 -15.33 -15.84
CA LYS A 34 11.06 -15.44 -15.32
C LYS A 34 10.98 -16.06 -13.91
N PRO A 35 11.80 -17.08 -13.59
CA PRO A 35 11.85 -17.61 -12.24
C PRO A 35 12.26 -16.50 -11.27
N ARG A 36 11.42 -16.25 -10.26
CA ARG A 36 11.77 -15.35 -9.15
C ARG A 36 12.94 -15.96 -8.40
N SER A 37 14.15 -15.48 -8.69
CA SER A 37 15.32 -15.63 -7.83
C SER A 37 15.04 -14.90 -6.50
N SER A 38 14.35 -15.58 -5.59
CA SER A 38 13.92 -15.05 -4.29
C SER A 38 14.86 -15.46 -3.14
N SER A 39 15.83 -16.34 -3.42
CA SER A 39 16.68 -16.96 -2.40
C SER A 39 17.80 -16.03 -1.90
N GLN A 40 18.47 -15.28 -2.79
CA GLN A 40 19.61 -14.44 -2.38
C GLN A 40 19.22 -13.19 -1.57
N TRP A 41 18.01 -12.65 -1.76
CA TRP A 41 17.59 -11.42 -1.08
C TRP A 41 17.17 -11.65 0.38
N GLN A 42 16.61 -12.83 0.67
CA GLN A 42 16.21 -13.21 2.02
C GLN A 42 17.42 -13.35 2.94
N TYR A 43 18.51 -13.98 2.47
CA TYR A 43 19.73 -14.14 3.28
C TYR A 43 20.38 -12.79 3.62
N ARG A 44 20.43 -11.85 2.66
CA ARG A 44 21.03 -10.52 2.88
C ARG A 44 20.28 -9.70 3.92
N ILE A 45 18.95 -9.77 3.92
CA ILE A 45 18.12 -9.08 4.92
C ILE A 45 18.30 -9.72 6.29
N VAL A 46 18.25 -11.05 6.37
CA VAL A 46 18.40 -11.77 7.65
C VAL A 46 19.76 -11.47 8.27
N LEU A 47 20.83 -11.51 7.47
CA LEU A 47 22.19 -11.21 7.93
C LEU A 47 22.30 -9.76 8.45
N ALA A 48 21.76 -8.78 7.73
CA ALA A 48 21.79 -7.38 8.15
C ALA A 48 20.99 -7.13 9.45
N THR A 49 19.85 -7.79 9.62
CA THR A 49 19.08 -7.68 10.87
C THR A 49 19.79 -8.32 12.05
N PHE A 50 20.48 -9.44 11.83
CA PHE A 50 21.20 -10.15 12.87
C PHE A 50 22.46 -9.41 13.29
N THR A 51 23.20 -8.80 12.36
CA THR A 51 24.38 -7.99 12.69
C THR A 51 24.02 -6.75 13.49
N VAL A 52 22.94 -6.05 13.13
CA VAL A 52 22.45 -4.90 13.92
C VAL A 52 22.06 -5.36 15.33
N PHE A 53 21.31 -6.45 15.45
CA PHE A 53 20.90 -6.98 16.75
C PHE A 53 22.09 -7.35 17.65
N VAL A 54 23.10 -8.03 17.10
CA VAL A 54 24.32 -8.38 17.84
C VAL A 54 25.09 -7.15 18.29
N LEU A 55 25.22 -6.12 17.44
CA LEU A 55 25.88 -4.87 17.80
C LEU A 55 25.12 -4.12 18.89
N THR A 56 23.79 -4.03 18.78
CA THR A 56 22.94 -3.39 19.79
C THR A 56 23.00 -4.15 21.12
N PHE A 57 22.94 -5.48 21.09
CA PHE A 57 23.01 -6.30 22.30
C PHE A 57 24.38 -6.23 22.97
N THR A 58 25.46 -6.24 22.18
CA THR A 58 26.83 -6.05 22.68
C THR A 58 27.01 -4.68 23.32
N TYR A 59 26.45 -3.64 22.73
CA TYR A 59 26.48 -2.28 23.28
C TYR A 59 25.74 -2.18 24.61
N ILE A 60 24.55 -2.77 24.73
CA ILE A 60 23.78 -2.81 25.98
C ILE A 60 24.53 -3.58 27.07
N LEU A 61 25.16 -4.71 26.73
CA LEU A 61 25.96 -5.47 27.69
C LEU A 61 27.20 -4.69 28.15
N SER A 62 27.82 -3.90 27.28
CA SER A 62 28.94 -3.02 27.65
C SER A 62 28.51 -1.95 28.64
N LEU A 63 27.36 -1.31 28.40
CA LEU A 63 26.77 -0.34 29.34
C LEU A 63 26.50 -0.95 30.72
N SER A 64 25.92 -2.17 30.75
CA SER A 64 25.64 -2.86 32.01
C SER A 64 26.89 -3.27 32.80
N LYS A 65 28.06 -3.33 32.14
CA LYS A 65 29.33 -3.68 32.76
C LYS A 65 29.98 -2.47 33.43
N ASP A 66 29.83 -1.28 32.85
CA ASP A 66 30.31 -0.03 33.46
C ASP A 66 29.52 0.28 34.76
N ASP A 67 28.21 0.03 34.78
CA ASP A 67 27.37 0.22 35.98
C ASP A 67 27.75 -0.71 37.16
N ARG A 68 28.28 -1.91 36.88
CA ARG A 68 28.68 -2.87 37.92
C ARG A 68 30.03 -2.55 38.58
N THR A 69 30.82 -1.68 37.97
CA THR A 69 32.14 -1.29 38.50
C THR A 69 32.10 0.04 39.26
N ALA A 70 31.00 0.80 39.17
CA ALA A 70 30.76 2.07 39.88
C ALA A 70 30.01 1.90 41.22
N GLY A 71 29.97 0.68 41.77
CA GLY A 71 29.34 0.36 43.05
C GLY A 71 30.14 0.77 44.28
N SER A 72 30.54 2.04 44.40
CA SER A 72 30.98 2.60 45.67
C SER A 72 30.89 4.13 45.68
N GLN A 73 29.68 4.67 45.85
CA GLN A 73 29.42 5.87 46.66
C GLN A 73 27.91 6.13 46.69
N GLN A 74 27.33 5.90 47.86
CA GLN A 74 25.95 6.23 48.20
C GLN A 74 25.78 7.75 48.17
N ALA A 75 25.42 8.31 47.01
CA ALA A 75 24.94 9.69 46.85
C ALA A 75 23.97 9.88 45.67
N ALA A 76 23.52 8.79 45.01
CA ALA A 76 22.85 8.86 43.71
C ALA A 76 21.33 8.62 43.73
N THR A 77 20.65 8.67 44.89
CA THR A 77 19.18 8.53 44.94
C THR A 77 18.41 9.82 44.67
N LEU A 78 19.08 10.96 44.51
CA LEU A 78 18.47 12.23 44.07
C LEU A 78 18.65 12.54 42.58
N GLN A 79 19.42 11.72 41.85
CA GLN A 79 19.77 12.01 40.44
C GLN A 79 19.15 11.02 39.45
N GLN A 80 18.47 9.98 39.94
CA GLN A 80 17.85 8.96 39.08
C GLN A 80 16.47 9.38 38.53
N GLU A 81 15.96 10.56 38.89
CA GLU A 81 14.82 11.20 38.24
C GLU A 81 15.22 12.08 37.04
N SER A 82 16.51 12.37 36.78
CA SER A 82 16.90 13.22 35.65
C SER A 82 17.06 12.48 34.31
N ASP A 83 17.32 11.16 34.33
CA ASP A 83 17.64 10.41 33.10
C ASP A 83 16.42 9.83 32.37
N THR A 84 15.30 9.63 33.07
CA THR A 84 14.01 9.26 32.46
C THR A 84 13.32 10.40 31.72
N TRP A 85 13.79 11.64 31.88
CA TRP A 85 13.22 12.84 31.23
C TRP A 85 13.82 13.14 29.86
N SER A 86 14.88 12.45 29.42
CA SER A 86 15.52 12.76 28.13
C SER A 86 14.76 12.20 26.92
N PHE A 87 14.08 11.04 27.02
CA PHE A 87 13.43 10.43 25.86
C PHE A 87 12.10 11.09 25.49
N TRP A 88 11.30 11.48 26.48
CA TRP A 88 9.98 12.09 26.27
C TRP A 88 10.07 13.51 25.72
N THR A 89 11.09 14.28 26.12
CA THR A 89 11.33 15.63 25.61
C THR A 89 11.62 15.67 24.11
N PHE A 90 12.12 14.58 23.51
CA PHE A 90 12.23 14.50 22.05
C PHE A 90 10.86 14.48 21.35
N PHE A 91 9.82 13.95 21.99
CA PHE A 91 8.46 13.95 21.44
C PHE A 91 7.74 15.29 21.61
N ASP A 92 8.30 16.24 22.37
CA ASP A 92 7.73 17.59 22.48
C ASP A 92 7.99 18.44 21.24
N TYR A 93 8.95 18.05 20.40
CA TYR A 93 9.21 18.75 19.14
C TYR A 93 8.21 18.33 18.06
N ASP A 94 7.44 19.29 17.55
CA ASP A 94 6.51 19.09 16.44
C ASP A 94 7.17 18.47 15.19
N VAL A 95 8.45 18.77 14.95
CA VAL A 95 9.22 18.16 13.85
C VAL A 95 9.36 16.65 14.04
N VAL A 96 9.63 16.21 15.28
CA VAL A 96 9.76 14.77 15.60
C VAL A 96 8.40 14.09 15.48
N ARG A 97 7.33 14.70 16.02
CA ARG A 97 5.95 14.22 15.82
C ARG A 97 5.60 14.10 14.32
N GLY A 98 6.02 15.07 13.51
CA GLY A 98 5.83 15.09 12.06
C GLY A 98 6.56 13.97 11.33
N ILE A 99 7.83 13.73 11.68
CA ILE A 99 8.62 12.62 11.13
C ILE A 99 7.98 11.27 11.50
N LEU A 100 7.54 11.11 12.75
CA LEU A 100 6.87 9.89 13.21
C LEU A 100 5.57 9.64 12.45
N LEU A 101 4.74 10.69 12.27
CA LEU A 101 3.53 10.63 11.46
C LEU A 101 3.85 10.21 10.02
N PHE A 102 4.92 10.76 9.43
CA PHE A 102 5.34 10.42 8.08
C PHE A 102 5.81 8.96 7.95
N ILE A 103 6.60 8.46 8.91
CA ILE A 103 7.01 7.06 8.98
C ILE A 103 5.79 6.14 9.14
N LEU A 104 4.82 6.52 9.97
CA LEU A 104 3.56 5.80 10.13
C LEU A 104 2.83 5.69 8.79
N PHE A 105 2.67 6.80 8.04
CA PHE A 105 2.06 6.78 6.71
C PHE A 105 2.79 5.84 5.75
N ILE A 106 4.12 5.86 5.72
CA ILE A 106 4.92 4.96 4.88
C ILE A 106 4.68 3.50 5.29
N GLY A 107 4.72 3.20 6.59
CA GLY A 107 4.50 1.85 7.12
C GLY A 107 3.11 1.32 6.79
N VAL A 108 2.06 2.13 7.01
CA VAL A 108 0.68 1.80 6.66
C VAL A 108 0.54 1.61 5.15
N THR A 109 1.14 2.50 4.34
CA THR A 109 1.12 2.37 2.87
C THR A 109 1.72 1.03 2.43
N PHE A 110 2.87 0.65 2.99
CA PHE A 110 3.53 -0.61 2.67
C PHE A 110 2.69 -1.82 3.11
N LEU A 111 2.10 -1.76 4.30
CA LEU A 111 1.22 -2.81 4.83
C LEU A 111 -0.01 -2.98 3.94
N VAL A 112 -0.74 -1.89 3.65
CA VAL A 112 -1.92 -1.90 2.79
C VAL A 112 -1.56 -2.42 1.41
N LYS A 113 -0.48 -1.94 0.79
CA LYS A 113 0.01 -2.45 -0.49
C LYS A 113 0.26 -3.95 -0.45
N ARG A 114 0.91 -4.45 0.60
CA ARG A 114 1.18 -5.88 0.78
C ARG A 114 -0.11 -6.69 0.93
N LEU A 115 -1.10 -6.17 1.65
CA LEU A 115 -2.41 -6.80 1.81
C LEU A 115 -3.19 -6.84 0.49
N LEU A 116 -3.17 -5.75 -0.28
CA LEU A 116 -3.79 -5.67 -1.60
C LEU A 116 -3.18 -6.72 -2.54
N LEU A 117 -1.85 -6.78 -2.63
CA LEU A 117 -1.16 -7.78 -3.46
C LEU A 117 -1.47 -9.22 -3.02
N LYS A 118 -1.59 -9.49 -1.70
CA LYS A 118 -1.98 -10.81 -1.19
C LYS A 118 -3.43 -11.19 -1.55
N LYS A 119 -4.33 -10.21 -1.59
CA LYS A 119 -5.73 -10.40 -1.99
C LYS A 119 -5.92 -10.50 -3.52
N GLY A 120 -4.84 -10.45 -4.30
CA GLY A 120 -4.88 -10.54 -5.76
C GLY A 120 -5.10 -9.21 -6.48
N TYR A 121 -5.14 -8.08 -5.76
CA TYR A 121 -5.19 -6.76 -6.39
C TYR A 121 -3.85 -6.46 -7.06
N GLY A 122 -3.90 -6.08 -8.33
CA GLY A 122 -2.74 -5.85 -9.17
C GLY A 122 -2.89 -4.62 -10.04
N LEU A 123 -2.01 -4.49 -11.03
CA LEU A 123 -2.23 -3.50 -12.08
C LEU A 123 -3.47 -3.87 -12.89
N PRO A 124 -4.29 -2.89 -13.30
CA PRO A 124 -5.50 -3.16 -14.05
C PRO A 124 -5.15 -3.80 -15.39
N VAL A 125 -5.96 -4.78 -15.78
CA VAL A 125 -5.83 -5.51 -17.04
C VAL A 125 -7.05 -5.21 -17.88
N CYS A 126 -6.82 -4.86 -19.14
CA CYS A 126 -7.90 -4.69 -20.09
C CYS A 126 -8.65 -6.01 -20.30
N ILE A 127 -9.96 -6.04 -20.11
CA ILE A 127 -10.79 -7.25 -20.27
C ILE A 127 -10.74 -7.77 -21.72
N GLU A 128 -10.66 -6.83 -22.66
CA GLU A 128 -10.81 -7.09 -24.09
C GLU A 128 -9.52 -7.50 -24.80
N CYS A 129 -8.41 -6.82 -24.50
CA CYS A 129 -7.11 -7.12 -25.11
C CYS A 129 -6.14 -7.85 -24.16
N ALA A 130 -6.55 -8.09 -22.90
CA ALA A 130 -5.73 -8.71 -21.86
C ALA A 130 -4.37 -8.02 -21.62
N GLU A 131 -4.23 -6.76 -22.03
CA GLU A 131 -3.00 -6.00 -21.81
C GLU A 131 -3.01 -5.37 -20.41
N THR A 132 -1.93 -5.62 -19.66
CA THR A 132 -1.70 -5.04 -18.34
C THR A 132 -1.28 -3.58 -18.48
N TRP A 133 -1.96 -2.66 -17.80
CA TRP A 133 -1.57 -1.25 -17.87
C TRP A 133 -0.29 -0.99 -17.10
N THR A 134 0.47 -0.02 -17.57
CA THR A 134 1.65 0.46 -16.85
C THR A 134 1.25 1.29 -15.62
N HIS A 135 2.13 1.37 -14.61
CA HIS A 135 1.90 2.20 -13.41
C HIS A 135 1.53 3.65 -13.73
N LYS A 136 2.14 4.25 -14.75
CA LYS A 136 1.87 5.63 -15.16
C LYS A 136 0.46 5.77 -15.73
N GLN A 137 0.05 4.87 -16.61
CA GLN A 137 -1.30 4.85 -17.18
C GLN A 137 -2.33 4.59 -16.09
N ALA A 138 -2.11 3.58 -15.24
CA ALA A 138 -3.04 3.24 -14.16
C ALA A 138 -3.28 4.43 -13.23
N ARG A 139 -2.24 5.17 -12.84
CA ARG A 139 -2.42 6.40 -12.04
C ARG A 139 -3.14 7.52 -12.79
N LYS A 140 -2.86 7.71 -14.08
CA LYS A 140 -3.54 8.73 -14.89
C LYS A 140 -5.05 8.47 -14.93
N PHE A 141 -5.43 7.22 -15.15
CA PHE A 141 -6.83 6.82 -15.24
C PHE A 141 -7.50 6.59 -13.89
N TYR A 142 -6.74 6.36 -12.81
CA TYR A 142 -7.28 6.20 -11.45
C TYR A 142 -8.17 7.37 -11.01
N ARG A 143 -7.86 8.60 -11.44
CA ARG A 143 -8.62 9.81 -11.12
C ARG A 143 -9.85 10.03 -12.01
N LYS A 144 -9.95 9.30 -13.13
CA LYS A 144 -11.06 9.44 -14.06
C LYS A 144 -12.24 8.62 -13.51
N ASN A 145 -13.35 9.30 -13.24
CA ASN A 145 -14.59 8.64 -12.88
C ASN A 145 -15.38 8.32 -14.16
N GLY A 146 -16.08 7.18 -14.17
CA GLY A 146 -16.91 6.73 -15.29
C GLY A 146 -16.14 5.97 -16.37
N GLN A 147 -16.42 6.30 -17.62
CA GLN A 147 -15.93 5.58 -18.80
C GLN A 147 -14.42 5.82 -19.03
N ILE A 148 -13.66 4.74 -19.05
CA ILE A 148 -12.23 4.73 -19.33
C ILE A 148 -11.98 3.98 -20.64
N GLU A 149 -11.24 4.60 -21.56
CA GLU A 149 -10.87 3.98 -22.82
C GLU A 149 -9.50 3.32 -22.68
N CYS A 150 -9.40 2.05 -23.10
CA CYS A 150 -8.15 1.33 -23.06
C CYS A 150 -7.13 1.98 -24.03
N PRO A 151 -5.92 2.32 -23.58
CA PRO A 151 -4.92 2.96 -24.43
C PRO A 151 -4.36 2.06 -25.54
N TYR A 152 -4.65 0.76 -25.51
CA TYR A 152 -4.15 -0.22 -26.48
C TYR A 152 -5.20 -0.58 -27.54
N CYS A 153 -6.46 -0.81 -27.14
CA CYS A 153 -7.51 -1.25 -28.05
C CYS A 153 -8.64 -0.22 -28.26
N GLY A 154 -8.63 0.92 -27.56
CA GLY A 154 -9.64 1.97 -27.67
C GLY A 154 -11.03 1.61 -27.10
N LYS A 155 -11.24 0.36 -26.68
CA LYS A 155 -12.51 -0.07 -26.10
C LYS A 155 -12.79 0.57 -24.75
N LYS A 156 -14.08 0.85 -24.51
CA LYS A 156 -14.60 1.49 -23.31
C LYS A 156 -14.72 0.47 -22.19
N GLN A 157 -14.34 0.86 -20.98
CA GLN A 157 -14.39 0.05 -19.77
C GLN A 157 -14.75 0.93 -18.58
N TYR A 158 -15.35 0.32 -17.57
CA TYR A 158 -15.78 0.99 -16.36
C TYR A 158 -15.08 0.39 -15.15
N ARG A 159 -15.17 1.08 -14.01
CA ARG A 159 -14.63 0.56 -12.75
C ARG A 159 -15.60 -0.42 -12.10
N THR A 160 -15.05 -1.46 -11.50
CA THR A 160 -15.85 -2.38 -10.70
C THR A 160 -16.39 -1.71 -9.43
N LYS A 161 -17.60 -2.11 -9.00
CA LYS A 161 -18.18 -1.65 -7.73
C LYS A 161 -17.26 -1.93 -6.53
N LYS A 162 -16.62 -3.10 -6.51
CA LYS A 162 -15.64 -3.49 -5.48
C LYS A 162 -14.47 -2.51 -5.44
N SER A 163 -13.97 -2.08 -6.60
CA SER A 163 -12.93 -1.06 -6.68
C SER A 163 -13.40 0.28 -6.14
N VAL A 164 -14.63 0.71 -6.47
CA VAL A 164 -15.19 1.98 -5.98
C VAL A 164 -15.33 1.96 -4.45
N GLN A 165 -15.87 0.88 -3.88
CA GLN A 165 -15.97 0.69 -2.43
C GLN A 165 -14.59 0.67 -1.76
N LEU A 166 -13.63 -0.06 -2.35
CA LEU A 166 -12.26 -0.11 -1.83
C LEU A 166 -11.57 1.26 -1.89
N ALA A 167 -11.77 2.03 -2.96
CA ALA A 167 -11.28 3.40 -3.06
C ALA A 167 -11.90 4.31 -1.98
N GLY A 168 -13.19 4.10 -1.65
CA GLY A 168 -13.85 4.76 -0.53
C GLY A 168 -13.20 4.44 0.82
N ILE A 169 -12.93 3.17 1.10
CA ILE A 169 -12.24 2.73 2.33
C ILE A 169 -10.81 3.31 2.40
N LEU A 170 -10.11 3.40 1.28
CA LEU A 170 -8.76 3.97 1.25
C LEU A 170 -8.75 5.49 1.45
N ASN A 171 -9.90 6.16 1.42
CA ASN A 171 -10.02 7.58 1.74
C ASN A 171 -10.16 7.87 3.25
N ILE A 172 -10.20 6.85 4.12
CA ILE A 172 -10.25 6.98 5.59
C ILE A 172 -9.19 7.93 6.19
N PRO A 173 -7.96 8.03 5.66
CA PRO A 173 -6.99 8.98 6.21
C PRO A 173 -7.46 10.43 6.13
N ILE A 174 -8.28 10.84 5.16
CA ILE A 174 -8.67 12.24 4.96
C ILE A 174 -9.37 12.83 6.19
N PRO A 175 -10.44 12.22 6.74
CA PRO A 175 -11.06 12.66 8.00
C PRO A 175 -10.09 12.78 9.19
N MET A 176 -8.98 12.03 9.20
CA MET A 176 -8.01 12.09 10.32
C MET A 176 -7.27 13.42 10.41
N MET A 177 -7.35 14.28 9.39
CA MET A 177 -6.79 15.62 9.40
C MET A 177 -7.34 16.47 10.57
N VAL A 178 -8.57 16.24 11.00
CA VAL A 178 -9.20 16.99 12.10
C VAL A 178 -8.42 16.85 13.41
N PHE A 179 -7.74 15.72 13.60
CA PHE A 179 -6.96 15.48 14.82
C PHE A 179 -5.60 16.17 14.83
N MET A 180 -5.16 16.81 13.73
CA MET A 180 -3.83 17.44 13.68
C MET A 180 -3.66 18.54 14.73
N ASN A 181 -4.73 19.28 15.06
CA ASN A 181 -4.70 20.31 16.10
C ASN A 181 -4.40 19.73 17.50
N HIS A 182 -4.75 18.47 17.74
CA HIS A 182 -4.50 17.83 19.04
C HIS A 182 -3.07 17.28 19.17
N PHE A 183 -2.44 16.93 18.05
CA PHE A 183 -1.11 16.30 18.06
C PHE A 183 0.04 17.29 17.86
N PHE A 184 -0.22 18.46 17.29
CA PHE A 184 0.81 19.45 16.94
C PHE A 184 0.48 20.80 17.56
N ASP A 185 1.48 21.38 18.23
CA ASP A 185 1.38 22.73 18.76
C ASP A 185 1.42 23.74 17.60
N ASN A 186 2.29 23.50 16.62
CA ASN A 186 2.31 24.16 15.33
C ASN A 186 1.42 23.43 14.31
N PHE A 187 0.17 23.86 14.25
CA PHE A 187 -0.84 23.30 13.35
C PHE A 187 -0.42 23.25 11.87
N PHE A 188 0.23 24.30 11.35
CA PHE A 188 0.64 24.35 9.94
C PHE A 188 1.74 23.33 9.64
N LEU A 189 2.66 23.11 10.57
CA LEU A 189 3.70 22.09 10.42
C LEU A 189 3.07 20.69 10.38
N GLY A 190 2.16 20.39 11.31
CA GLY A 190 1.44 19.12 11.34
C GLY A 190 0.67 18.84 10.06
N ILE A 191 -0.04 19.85 9.53
CA ILE A 191 -0.74 19.78 8.24
C ILE A 191 0.24 19.45 7.10
N GLY A 192 1.41 20.11 7.06
CA GLY A 192 2.41 19.89 6.01
C GLY A 192 2.87 18.44 5.96
N PHE A 193 3.22 17.86 7.11
CA PHE A 193 3.61 16.46 7.22
C PHE A 193 2.46 15.50 6.87
N PHE A 194 1.25 15.81 7.31
CA PHE A 194 0.07 15.01 7.01
C PHE A 194 -0.22 14.95 5.50
N PHE A 195 -0.26 16.10 4.81
CA PHE A 195 -0.48 16.11 3.36
C PHE A 195 0.63 15.42 2.59
N ALA A 196 1.90 15.58 3.00
CA ALA A 196 3.01 14.86 2.41
C ALA A 196 2.84 13.33 2.55
N GLY A 197 2.45 12.86 3.73
CA GLY A 197 2.17 11.45 4.00
C GLY A 197 1.00 10.91 3.17
N VAL A 198 -0.13 11.62 3.16
CA VAL A 198 -1.32 11.29 2.36
C VAL A 198 -1.00 11.27 0.86
N PHE A 199 -0.21 12.22 0.38
CA PHE A 199 0.21 12.25 -1.02
C PHE A 199 0.99 10.99 -1.41
N ILE A 200 1.95 10.58 -0.59
CA ILE A 200 2.74 9.35 -0.83
C ILE A 200 1.84 8.11 -0.77
N TYR A 201 0.94 8.06 0.22
CA TYR A 201 -0.04 6.99 0.38
C TYR A 201 -0.85 6.79 -0.90
N TYR A 202 -1.47 7.84 -1.43
CA TYR A 202 -2.24 7.75 -2.68
C TYR A 202 -1.36 7.46 -3.88
N TYR A 203 -0.19 8.09 -3.99
CA TYR A 203 0.70 7.91 -5.14
C TYR A 203 1.17 6.46 -5.30
N GLN A 204 1.37 5.76 -4.18
CA GLN A 204 1.79 4.36 -4.14
C GLN A 204 0.63 3.38 -4.34
N LEU A 205 -0.57 3.68 -3.80
CA LEU A 205 -1.70 2.75 -3.81
C LEU A 205 -2.61 2.90 -5.02
N ALA A 206 -2.76 4.11 -5.58
CA ALA A 206 -3.63 4.42 -6.72
C ALA A 206 -3.59 3.41 -7.88
N PRO A 207 -2.42 2.92 -8.36
CA PRO A 207 -2.40 2.01 -9.49
C PRO A 207 -2.87 0.57 -9.18
N TYR A 208 -3.06 0.20 -7.91
CA TYR A 208 -3.37 -1.17 -7.50
C TYR A 208 -4.82 -1.37 -7.04
N ILE A 209 -5.58 -0.28 -6.89
CA ILE A 209 -6.84 -0.29 -6.15
C ILE A 209 -8.05 -0.25 -7.07
N PHE A 210 -7.82 -0.35 -8.38
CA PHE A 210 -8.91 -0.42 -9.33
C PHE A 210 -8.80 -1.52 -10.35
N ASP A 211 -9.97 -2.07 -10.63
CA ASP A 211 -10.22 -3.18 -11.51
C ASP A 211 -11.32 -2.79 -12.49
N LEU A 212 -11.28 -3.38 -13.68
CA LEU A 212 -12.09 -2.96 -14.82
C LEU A 212 -13.23 -3.96 -15.06
N GLN A 213 -14.40 -3.44 -15.45
CA GLN A 213 -15.56 -4.19 -15.95
C GLN A 213 -16.01 -3.62 -17.29
N GLU A 214 -16.70 -4.44 -18.09
CA GLU A 214 -17.21 -4.05 -19.41
C GLU A 214 -18.50 -3.25 -19.30
N ASP A 215 -19.40 -3.68 -18.43
CA ASP A 215 -20.71 -3.05 -18.23
C ASP A 215 -20.62 -1.78 -17.38
N ASP A 216 -21.49 -0.81 -17.68
CA ASP A 216 -21.60 0.42 -16.90
C ASP A 216 -22.21 0.09 -15.52
N PRO A 217 -21.47 0.29 -14.42
CA PRO A 217 -21.99 0.05 -13.07
C PRO A 217 -23.17 0.96 -12.71
N MET A 218 -23.44 2.03 -13.47
CA MET A 218 -24.58 2.93 -13.22
C MET A 218 -25.94 2.27 -13.42
N ASN A 219 -26.02 1.14 -14.15
CA ASN A 219 -27.27 0.41 -14.36
C ASN A 219 -27.64 -0.53 -13.20
N GLU A 220 -26.77 -0.68 -12.21
CA GLU A 220 -27.02 -1.57 -11.08
C GLU A 220 -26.76 -0.86 -9.74
N PRO A 221 -27.64 -1.01 -8.73
CA PRO A 221 -27.47 -0.36 -7.44
C PRO A 221 -26.17 -0.76 -6.74
N LEU A 222 -25.62 0.18 -5.94
CA LEU A 222 -24.36 0.02 -5.19
C LEU A 222 -24.52 -0.82 -3.90
N TRP A 223 -25.73 -1.32 -3.63
CA TRP A 223 -26.13 -2.14 -2.48
C TRP A 223 -26.54 -3.53 -2.92
#